data_AF-A0A060CAU5-F1
#
_entry.id   AF-A0A060CAU5-F1
#
_cell.length_a   1.000
_cell.length_b   1.000
_cell.length_c   1.000
_cell.angle_alpha   90.00
_cell.angle_beta   90.00
_cell.angle_gamma   90.00
#
_symmetry.space_group_name_H-M   'P 1'
#
loop_
_entity.id
_entity.type
_entity.pdbx_description
1 polymer ?
#
loop_
_entity_poly.entity_id
_entity_poly.type
_entity_poly.pdbx_seq_one_letter_code
_entity_poly.pdbx_strand_id
1 'polypeptide(L)'
;MLQQPIATSDTADLYEAVNQLVQDAMSDVEHVSGSKKVYYLSAEFLIGKMLTNNLMSLNWYQPLKELLAREGRSITELESYE
;
A
#
# COMPACT_ATOMS: atom_id res chain seq x y z
N MET A 1 -12.78 -3.38 1.82
CA MET A 1 -12.98 -4.80 2.21
C MET A 1 -13.25 -5.60 0.95
N LEU A 2 -12.56 -6.73 0.75
CA LEU A 2 -12.80 -7.61 -0.41
C LEU A 2 -14.19 -8.24 -0.34
N GLN A 3 -14.93 -8.18 -1.45
CA GLN A 3 -16.25 -8.81 -1.57
C GLN A 3 -16.17 -10.26 -2.10
N GLN A 4 -15.00 -10.69 -2.56
CA GLN A 4 -14.71 -12.01 -3.10
C GLN A 4 -13.36 -12.54 -2.60
N PRO A 5 -13.12 -13.86 -2.60
CA PRO A 5 -11.81 -14.44 -2.31
C PRO A 5 -10.70 -13.89 -3.21
N ILE A 6 -9.47 -13.78 -2.69
CA ILE A 6 -8.29 -13.23 -3.38
C ILE A 6 -8.08 -13.89 -4.75
N ALA A 7 -8.23 -15.21 -4.82
CA ALA A 7 -8.05 -15.99 -6.04
C ALA A 7 -9.05 -15.62 -7.16
N THR A 8 -10.24 -15.12 -6.82
CA THR A 8 -11.34 -14.87 -7.77
C THR A 8 -11.66 -13.39 -7.97
N SER A 9 -11.18 -12.52 -7.07
CA SER A 9 -11.38 -11.08 -7.16
C SER A 9 -10.60 -10.46 -8.32
N ASP A 10 -11.16 -9.42 -8.94
CA ASP A 10 -10.46 -8.63 -9.95
C ASP A 10 -9.23 -7.92 -9.36
N THR A 11 -8.27 -7.56 -10.21
CA THR A 11 -7.06 -6.85 -9.79
C THR A 11 -7.37 -5.45 -9.27
N ALA A 12 -8.37 -4.75 -9.82
CA ALA A 12 -8.77 -3.44 -9.32
C ALA A 12 -9.33 -3.53 -7.89
N ASP A 13 -10.21 -4.50 -7.63
CA ASP A 13 -10.81 -4.72 -6.31
C ASP A 13 -9.75 -5.12 -5.27
N LEU A 14 -8.80 -5.98 -5.66
CA LEU A 14 -7.69 -6.35 -4.79
C LEU A 14 -6.77 -5.17 -4.50
N TYR A 15 -6.44 -4.38 -5.52
CA TYR A 15 -5.63 -3.16 -5.35
C TYR A 15 -6.29 -2.20 -4.37
N GLU A 16 -7.58 -1.89 -4.56
CA GLU A 16 -8.30 -0.96 -3.70
C GLU A 16 -8.40 -1.49 -2.26
N ALA A 17 -8.62 -2.80 -2.10
CA ALA A 17 -8.65 -3.41 -0.78
C ALA A 17 -7.30 -3.31 -0.04
N VAL A 18 -6.19 -3.58 -0.73
CA VAL A 18 -4.84 -3.45 -0.14
C VAL A 18 -4.53 -1.98 0.15
N ASN A 19 -4.86 -1.07 -0.76
CA ASN A 19 -4.64 0.35 -0.59
C ASN A 19 -5.41 0.90 0.63
N GLN A 20 -6.69 0.52 0.79
CA GLN A 20 -7.48 0.91 1.95
C GLN A 20 -6.87 0.37 3.26
N LEU A 21 -6.44 -0.90 3.29
CA LEU A 21 -5.79 -1.49 4.48
C LEU A 21 -4.52 -0.73 4.89
N VAL A 22 -3.73 -0.31 3.90
CA VAL A 22 -2.53 0.50 4.12
C VAL A 22 -2.91 1.87 4.68
N GLN A 23 -3.93 2.53 4.13
CA GLN A 23 -4.41 3.83 4.63
C GLN A 23 -4.93 3.74 6.07
N ASP A 24 -5.70 2.70 6.38
CA ASP A 24 -6.21 2.45 7.73
C ASP A 24 -5.06 2.28 8.71
N ALA A 25 -4.06 1.46 8.37
CA ALA A 25 -2.87 1.25 9.21
C ALA A 25 -2.03 2.52 9.39
N MET A 26 -1.93 3.36 8.36
CA MET A 26 -1.25 4.65 8.46
C MET A 26 -2.02 5.65 9.33
N SER A 27 -3.35 5.57 9.39
CA SER A 27 -4.19 6.46 10.20
C SER A 27 -4.02 6.21 11.71
N ASP A 28 -3.60 5.00 12.09
CA ASP A 28 -3.30 4.63 13.48
C ASP A 28 -1.88 5.05 13.92
N VAL A 29 -1.04 5.56 13.01
CA VAL A 29 0.31 6.01 13.34
C VAL A 29 0.26 7.37 14.04
N GLU A 30 0.80 7.43 15.26
CA GLU A 30 0.87 8.69 16.01
C GLU A 30 1.65 9.75 15.24
N HIS A 31 1.04 10.93 15.11
CA HIS A 31 1.71 12.07 14.53
C HIS A 31 2.85 12.56 15.42
N VAL A 32 4.00 12.81 14.81
CA VAL A 32 5.14 13.46 15.49
C VAL A 32 4.70 14.84 16.00
N SER A 33 4.83 15.03 17.32
CA SER A 33 4.52 16.30 17.98
C SER A 33 5.79 17.10 18.29
N GLY A 34 5.69 18.43 18.23
CA GLY A 34 6.81 19.33 18.49
C GLY A 34 6.48 20.79 18.18
N SER A 35 7.18 21.71 18.84
CA SER A 35 6.94 23.16 18.69
C SER A 35 7.51 23.76 17.40
N LYS A 36 8.47 23.08 16.77
CA LYS A 36 9.10 23.52 15.52
C LYS A 36 8.71 22.58 14.38
N LYS A 37 8.17 23.14 13.29
CA LYS A 37 7.81 22.43 12.06
C LYS A 37 8.83 22.73 10.97
N VAL A 38 9.25 21.69 10.24
CA VAL A 38 10.11 21.82 9.07
C VAL A 38 9.22 21.87 7.83
N TYR A 39 9.38 22.92 7.02
CA TYR A 39 8.64 23.09 5.77
C TYR A 39 9.59 22.85 4.60
N TYR A 40 9.33 21.80 3.84
CA TYR A 40 10.09 21.47 2.64
C TYR A 40 9.34 21.97 1.41
N LEU A 41 9.92 22.95 0.71
CA LEU A 41 9.36 23.56 -0.49
C LEU A 41 10.16 23.11 -1.70
N SER A 42 9.49 22.52 -2.68
CA SER A 42 10.07 22.07 -3.95
C SER A 42 9.17 22.46 -5.11
N ALA A 43 9.77 22.66 -6.28
CA ALA A 43 9.02 22.85 -7.53
C ALA A 43 8.31 21.57 -7.96
N GLU A 44 8.85 20.40 -7.60
CA GLU A 44 8.27 19.09 -7.94
C GLU A 44 8.61 18.02 -6.90
N PHE A 45 7.77 16.99 -6.84
CA PHE A 45 7.93 15.80 -5.99
C PHE A 45 7.71 14.54 -6.81
N LEU A 46 8.80 13.88 -7.21
CA LEU A 46 8.76 12.62 -7.96
C LEU A 46 8.73 11.42 -7.01
N ILE A 47 7.59 11.18 -6.37
CA ILE A 47 7.45 10.14 -5.32
C ILE A 47 7.33 8.72 -5.89
N GLY A 48 6.87 8.58 -7.14
CA GLY A 48 6.70 7.27 -7.78
C GLY A 48 5.52 6.47 -7.23
N LYS A 49 5.64 5.14 -7.25
CA LYS A 49 4.59 4.18 -6.84
C LYS A 49 4.45 4.11 -5.32
N MET A 50 3.34 4.61 -4.81
CA MET A 50 3.04 4.76 -3.38
C MET A 50 2.72 3.44 -2.71
N LEU A 51 1.96 2.55 -3.34
CA LEU A 51 1.50 1.32 -2.69
C LEU A 51 2.69 0.45 -2.26
N THR A 52 3.64 0.21 -3.17
CA THR A 52 4.85 -0.55 -2.85
C THR A 52 5.69 0.11 -1.76
N ASN A 53 5.86 1.43 -1.82
CA ASN A 53 6.62 2.19 -0.81
C ASN A 53 5.97 2.09 0.58
N ASN A 54 4.64 2.17 0.64
CA ASN A 54 3.90 2.07 1.90
C ASN A 54 3.96 0.64 2.45
N LEU A 55 3.77 -0.38 1.61
CA LEU A 55 3.91 -1.78 1.99
C LEU A 55 5.31 -2.11 2.53
N MET A 56 6.36 -1.53 1.96
CA MET A 56 7.73 -1.68 2.46
C MET A 56 7.89 -1.00 3.83
N SER A 57 7.34 0.21 4.00
CA SER A 57 7.40 0.95 5.27
C SER A 57 6.67 0.23 6.41
N LEU A 58 5.58 -0.48 6.09
CA LEU A 58 4.83 -1.31 7.04
C LEU A 58 5.42 -2.72 7.22
N ASN A 59 6.46 -3.09 6.48
CA ASN A 59 7.01 -4.46 6.39
C ASN A 59 5.99 -5.51 5.89
N TRP A 60 5.01 -5.09 5.10
CA TRP A 60 3.92 -5.92 4.58
C TRP A 60 4.16 -6.47 3.17
N TYR A 61 5.14 -5.93 2.45
CA TYR A 61 5.43 -6.34 1.07
C TYR A 61 5.66 -7.85 0.93
N GLN A 62 6.58 -8.41 1.73
CA GLN A 62 6.91 -9.84 1.66
C GLN A 62 5.74 -10.74 2.12
N PRO A 63 5.07 -10.47 3.26
CA PRO A 63 3.86 -11.20 3.65
C PRO A 63 2.75 -11.18 2.59
N LEU A 64 2.48 -10.02 1.99
CA LEU A 64 1.46 -9.89 0.95
C LEU A 64 1.84 -10.68 -0.30
N LYS A 65 3.11 -10.60 -0.73
CA LYS A 65 3.62 -11.37 -1.87
C LYS A 65 3.43 -12.87 -1.68
N GLU A 66 3.71 -13.38 -0.48
CA GLU A 66 3.50 -14.80 -0.15
C GLU A 66 2.03 -15.18 -0.09
N LEU A 67 1.17 -14.32 0.48
CA LEU A 67 -0.27 -14.53 0.52
C LEU A 67 -0.86 -14.63 -0.89
N LEU A 68 -0.52 -13.68 -1.77
CA LEU A 68 -0.98 -13.69 -3.16
C LEU A 68 -0.47 -14.93 -3.91
N ALA A 69 0.78 -15.31 -3.71
CA ALA A 69 1.36 -16.49 -4.36
C ALA A 69 0.65 -17.80 -3.95
N ARG A 70 0.20 -17.93 -2.69
CA ARG A 70 -0.60 -19.09 -2.23
C ARG A 70 -1.97 -19.17 -2.90
N GLU A 71 -2.53 -18.02 -3.28
CA GLU A 71 -3.79 -17.88 -4.00
C GLU A 71 -3.61 -17.88 -5.53
N GLY A 72 -2.41 -18.18 -6.02
CA GLY A 72 -2.10 -18.28 -7.45
C GLY A 72 -1.93 -16.93 -8.16
N ARG A 73 -1.71 -15.85 -7.41
CA ARG A 73 -1.58 -14.48 -7.91
C ARG A 73 -0.19 -13.88 -7.66
N SER A 74 0.17 -12.88 -8.44
CA SER A 74 1.44 -12.15 -8.29
C SER A 74 1.24 -10.74 -7.74
N ILE A 75 2.10 -10.33 -6.81
CA ILE A 75 2.14 -8.93 -6.34
C ILE A 75 2.42 -7.94 -7.47
N THR A 76 3.07 -8.40 -8.55
CA THR A 76 3.33 -7.58 -9.74
C THR A 76 2.06 -7.12 -10.44
N GLU A 77 0.93 -7.81 -10.25
CA GLU A 77 -0.38 -7.39 -10.75
C GLU A 77 -0.82 -6.08 -10.09
N LEU A 78 -0.59 -5.94 -8.78
CA LEU A 78 -0.89 -4.72 -8.03
C LEU A 78 0.10 -3.61 -8.38
N GLU A 79 1.39 -3.95 -8.48
CA GLU A 79 2.43 -2.99 -8.86
C GLU A 79 2.22 -2.44 -10.27
N SER A 80 1.63 -3.22 -11.19
CA SER A 80 1.38 -2.78 -12.57
C SER A 80 0.07 -2.01 -12.73
N TYR A 81 -0.87 -2.17 -11.79
CA TYR A 81 -2.14 -1.45 -11.78
C TYR A 81 -1.97 0.01 -11.33
N GLU A 82 -0.99 0.26 -10.46
CA GLU A 82 -0.56 1.61 -10.04
C GLU A 82 0.23 2.36 -11.13
#